data_AF-A0A2V6PQ19-F1
#
_entry.id   AF-A0A2V6PQ19-F1
#
_cell.length_a   1.000
_cell.length_b   1.000
_cell.length_c   1.000
_cell.angle_alpha   90.00
_cell.angle_beta   90.00
_cell.angle_gamma   90.00
#
_symmetry.space_group_name_H-M   'P 1'
#
loop_
_entity.id
_entity.type
_entity.pdbx_description
1 polymer ?
#
loop_
_entity_poly.entity_id
_entity_poly.type
_entity_poly.pdbx_seq_one_letter_code
_entity_poly.pdbx_strand_id
1 'polypeptide(L)'
;MAIDIPMFRGARSTGTIRWGTIAPRSQYVLIILAVTFTWLMGLMGFARSGIRQHWHVYGVLRDTSVDAVTPALGYAANMITIVTIVFFALVMFIFWLGGLSEKGAEAGAHAHAAPVIAGGSGESR
;
A
#
# COMPACT_ATOMS: atom_id res chain seq x y z
N MET A 1 1.19 -40.60 3.62
CA MET A 1 1.67 -40.44 5.00
C MET A 1 3.16 -40.82 5.08
N ALA A 2 4.01 -40.17 4.28
CA ALA A 2 5.42 -40.53 4.10
C ALA A 2 6.28 -39.30 3.75
N ILE A 3 5.66 -38.30 3.11
CA ILE A 3 6.24 -36.99 2.82
C ILE A 3 6.22 -36.07 4.05
N ASP A 4 5.29 -36.30 4.97
CA ASP A 4 5.05 -35.44 6.13
C ASP A 4 6.25 -35.48 7.10
N ILE A 5 6.80 -36.68 7.32
CA ILE A 5 7.92 -36.93 8.24
C ILE A 5 9.22 -36.23 7.81
N PRO A 6 9.70 -36.32 6.55
CA PRO A 6 10.86 -35.55 6.13
C PRO A 6 10.58 -34.04 6.05
N MET A 7 9.34 -33.61 5.77
CA MET A 7 8.97 -32.19 5.68
C MET A 7 9.06 -31.46 7.03
N PHE A 8 8.77 -32.13 8.14
CA PHE A 8 8.89 -31.54 9.49
C PHE A 8 10.30 -31.68 10.10
N ARG A 9 11.24 -32.35 9.42
CA ARG A 9 12.59 -32.59 9.94
C ARG A 9 13.41 -31.30 9.93
N GLY A 10 13.37 -30.56 11.03
CA GLY A 10 14.07 -29.27 11.20
C GLY A 10 13.17 -28.04 11.17
N ALA A 11 11.84 -28.23 11.11
CA ALA A 11 10.90 -27.11 11.23
C ALA A 11 11.01 -26.49 12.63
N ARG A 12 11.44 -25.23 12.71
CA ARG A 12 11.39 -24.48 13.97
C ARG A 12 9.92 -24.29 14.34
N SER A 13 9.47 -24.97 15.39
CA SER A 13 8.17 -24.73 16.01
C SER A 13 8.10 -23.25 16.41
N THR A 14 7.40 -22.46 15.62
CA THR A 14 7.24 -21.00 15.83
C THR A 14 6.18 -20.78 16.90
N GLY A 15 6.48 -21.24 18.12
CA GLY A 15 5.70 -20.97 19.33
C GLY A 15 4.21 -21.35 19.27
N THR A 16 3.50 -21.08 20.37
CA THR A 16 2.05 -21.22 20.43
C THR A 16 1.39 -20.21 19.49
N ILE A 17 0.43 -20.66 18.67
CA ILE A 17 -0.37 -19.77 17.81
C ILE A 17 -1.18 -18.85 18.72
N ARG A 18 -0.69 -17.64 18.93
CA ARG A 18 -1.40 -16.58 19.65
C ARG A 18 -2.33 -15.86 18.68
N TRP A 19 -3.59 -16.28 18.68
CA TRP A 19 -4.65 -15.57 17.95
C TRP A 19 -4.73 -14.12 18.45
N GLY A 20 -4.77 -13.16 17.51
CA GLY A 20 -4.78 -11.73 17.81
C GLY A 20 -3.40 -11.05 17.89
N THR A 21 -2.28 -11.78 17.89
CA THR A 21 -0.95 -11.16 17.75
C THR A 21 -0.51 -11.19 16.29
N ILE A 22 -0.53 -10.03 15.62
CA ILE A 22 0.10 -9.91 14.31
C ILE A 22 1.62 -9.84 14.50
N ALA A 23 2.35 -10.73 13.85
CA ALA A 23 3.80 -10.66 13.85
C ALA A 23 4.24 -9.40 13.09
N PRO A 24 5.22 -8.61 13.59
CA PRO A 24 5.68 -7.39 12.92
C PRO A 24 6.14 -7.64 11.47
N ARG A 25 6.73 -8.81 11.22
CA ARG A 25 7.10 -9.27 9.87
C ARG A 25 5.93 -9.30 8.88
N SER A 26 4.72 -9.61 9.35
CA SER A 26 3.52 -9.70 8.51
C SER A 26 3.13 -8.33 7.96
N GLN A 27 3.28 -7.26 8.75
CA GLN A 27 2.95 -5.90 8.31
C GLN A 27 3.82 -5.45 7.13
N TYR A 28 5.14 -5.68 7.20
CA TYR A 28 6.04 -5.36 6.08
C TYR A 28 5.67 -6.13 4.82
N VAL A 29 5.35 -7.43 4.96
CA VAL A 29 4.93 -8.27 3.84
C VAL A 29 3.62 -7.76 3.22
N LEU A 30 2.64 -7.34 4.03
CA LEU A 30 1.37 -6.82 3.53
C LEU A 30 1.55 -5.51 2.74
N ILE A 31 2.40 -4.60 3.23
CA ILE A 31 2.71 -3.36 2.51
C ILE A 31 3.44 -3.64 1.20
N ILE A 32 4.46 -4.49 1.22
CA ILE A 32 5.21 -4.87 0.01
C ILE A 32 4.29 -5.59 -1.00
N LEU A 33 3.39 -6.44 -0.52
CA LEU A 33 2.43 -7.14 -1.37
C LEU A 33 1.48 -6.14 -2.05
N ALA A 34 0.99 -5.14 -1.31
CA ALA A 34 0.16 -4.08 -1.88
C ALA A 34 0.91 -3.33 -2.99
N VAL A 35 2.15 -2.90 -2.74
CA VAL A 35 2.97 -2.20 -3.74
C VAL A 35 3.21 -3.06 -4.98
N THR A 36 3.56 -4.33 -4.78
CA THR A 36 3.84 -5.27 -5.88
C THR A 36 2.58 -5.54 -6.71
N PHE A 37 1.43 -5.71 -6.05
CA PHE A 37 0.16 -5.95 -6.74
C PHE A 37 -0.31 -4.74 -7.55
N THR A 38 -0.18 -3.53 -6.98
CA THR A 38 -0.46 -2.28 -7.71
C THR A 38 0.42 -2.16 -8.95
N TRP A 39 1.73 -2.47 -8.83
CA TRP A 39 2.65 -2.41 -9.94
C TRP A 39 2.30 -3.43 -11.03
N LEU A 40 2.00 -4.68 -10.64
CA LEU A 40 1.65 -5.75 -11.57
C LEU A 40 0.35 -5.47 -12.32
N MET A 41 -0.68 -4.96 -11.64
CA MET A 41 -1.92 -4.51 -12.30
C MET A 41 -1.64 -3.42 -13.34
N GLY A 42 -0.78 -2.45 -13.00
CA GLY A 42 -0.39 -1.38 -13.93
C GLY A 42 0.31 -1.93 -15.18
N LEU A 43 1.26 -2.86 -14.99
CA LEU A 43 2.03 -3.43 -16.10
C LEU A 43 1.19 -4.36 -16.99
N MET A 44 0.37 -5.24 -16.41
CA MET A 44 -0.53 -6.09 -17.19
C MET A 44 -1.59 -5.27 -17.92
N GLY A 45 -2.07 -4.17 -17.33
CA GLY A 45 -2.94 -3.21 -17.98
C GLY A 45 -2.31 -2.63 -19.26
N PHE A 46 -1.07 -2.16 -19.16
CA PHE A 46 -0.32 -1.66 -20.32
C PHE A 46 -0.01 -2.76 -21.35
N ALA A 47 0.42 -3.94 -20.92
CA ALA A 47 0.70 -5.04 -21.84
C ALA A 47 -0.55 -5.41 -22.65
N ARG A 48 -1.73 -5.40 -22.01
CA ARG A 48 -3.02 -5.69 -22.67
C ARG A 48 -3.46 -4.60 -23.64
N SER A 49 -3.21 -3.32 -23.34
CA SER A 49 -3.53 -2.22 -24.24
C SER A 49 -2.53 -2.12 -25.40
N GLY A 50 -1.24 -2.31 -25.10
CA GLY A 50 -0.13 -2.21 -26.05
C GLY A 50 -0.24 -3.19 -27.21
N ILE A 51 -0.64 -4.45 -26.95
CA ILE A 51 -0.81 -5.48 -28.00
C ILE A 51 -1.88 -5.07 -29.04
N ARG A 52 -2.85 -4.24 -28.66
CA ARG A 52 -4.00 -3.88 -29.52
C ARG A 52 -3.81 -2.58 -30.30
N GLN A 53 -2.72 -1.84 -30.08
CA GLN A 53 -2.51 -0.53 -30.69
C GLN A 53 -1.89 -0.58 -32.09
N HIS A 54 -1.31 -1.71 -32.52
CA HIS A 54 -0.55 -1.78 -33.79
C HIS A 54 -1.42 -2.00 -35.04
N TRP A 55 -2.73 -2.22 -34.86
CA TRP A 55 -3.65 -2.61 -35.92
C TRP A 55 -4.87 -1.71 -35.89
N HIS A 56 -4.81 -0.56 -36.56
CA HIS A 56 -6.03 0.13 -36.95
C HIS A 56 -6.54 -0.52 -38.25
N VAL A 57 -7.71 -1.16 -38.16
CA VAL A 57 -8.35 -2.04 -39.16
C VAL A 57 -7.70 -3.44 -39.25
N TYR A 58 -8.13 -4.33 -38.35
CA TYR A 58 -8.18 -5.79 -38.50
C TYR A 58 -7.15 -6.45 -39.45
N GLY A 59 -5.85 -6.31 -39.21
CA GLY A 59 -4.87 -7.17 -39.88
C GLY A 59 -4.43 -6.75 -41.29
N VAL A 60 -4.93 -5.65 -41.86
CA VAL A 60 -4.69 -5.32 -43.28
C VAL A 60 -3.62 -4.25 -43.48
N LEU A 61 -3.58 -3.21 -42.64
CA LEU A 61 -2.60 -2.13 -42.76
C LEU A 61 -1.91 -1.88 -41.42
N ARG A 62 -0.58 -2.00 -41.39
CA ARG A 62 0.21 -1.55 -40.24
C ARG A 62 0.21 -0.03 -40.26
N ASP A 63 -0.24 0.61 -39.19
CA ASP A 63 -0.17 2.05 -39.06
C ASP A 63 1.30 2.48 -39.06
N THR A 64 1.73 3.17 -40.12
CA THR A 64 3.08 3.72 -40.30
C THR A 64 3.08 5.25 -40.20
N SER A 65 1.99 5.84 -39.68
CA SER A 65 1.95 7.28 -39.44
C SER A 65 3.05 7.70 -38.46
N VAL A 66 3.60 8.90 -38.68
CA VAL A 66 4.71 9.47 -37.90
C VAL A 66 4.36 9.60 -36.41
N ASP A 67 3.06 9.60 -36.08
CA ASP A 67 2.52 9.73 -34.73
C ASP A 67 2.21 8.38 -34.05
N ALA A 68 2.41 7.24 -34.72
CA ALA A 68 2.16 5.90 -34.17
C ALA A 68 3.31 5.40 -33.26
N VAL A 69 3.66 6.17 -32.25
CA VAL A 69 4.67 5.78 -31.24
C VAL A 69 3.99 4.89 -30.21
N THR A 70 4.20 3.57 -30.31
CA THR A 70 3.94 2.67 -29.17
C THR A 70 5.24 2.58 -28.36
N PRO A 71 5.30 3.14 -27.14
CA PRO A 71 6.52 3.07 -26.33
C PRO A 71 6.88 1.61 -26.05
N ALA A 72 8.18 1.30 -26.05
CA ALA A 72 8.65 -0.04 -25.70
C ALA A 72 8.15 -0.43 -24.30
N LEU A 73 7.95 -1.74 -24.06
CA LEU A 73 7.49 -2.26 -22.76
C LEU A 73 8.37 -1.79 -21.59
N GLY A 74 9.68 -1.62 -21.81
CA GLY A 74 10.60 -1.06 -20.82
C GLY A 74 10.32 0.41 -20.48
N TYR A 75 9.93 1.24 -21.46
CA TYR A 75 9.55 2.62 -21.20
C TYR A 75 8.25 2.70 -20.39
N ALA A 76 7.27 1.87 -20.74
CA ALA A 76 6.03 1.79 -19.99
C ALA A 76 6.22 1.30 -18.56
N ALA A 77 7.11 0.31 -18.35
CA ALA A 77 7.48 -0.14 -17.01
C ALA A 77 8.02 1.02 -16.16
N ASN A 78 8.93 1.84 -16.71
CA ASN A 78 9.47 3.02 -16.00
C ASN A 78 8.36 4.02 -15.65
N MET A 79 7.46 4.33 -16.59
CA MET A 79 6.34 5.24 -16.34
C MET A 79 5.40 4.72 -15.25
N ILE A 80 5.05 3.44 -15.28
CA ILE A 80 4.19 2.82 -14.26
C ILE A 80 4.89 2.84 -12.89
N THR A 81 6.20 2.58 -12.83
CA THR A 81 6.96 2.69 -11.58
C THR A 81 6.90 4.10 -11.01
N ILE A 82 7.08 5.14 -11.84
CA ILE A 82 6.98 6.54 -11.42
C ILE A 82 5.59 6.84 -10.84
N VAL A 83 4.53 6.49 -11.57
CA VAL A 83 3.14 6.72 -11.12
C VAL A 83 2.84 5.97 -9.82
N THR A 84 3.33 4.73 -9.69
CA THR A 84 3.13 3.91 -8.49
C THR A 84 3.81 4.56 -7.27
N ILE A 85 5.04 5.05 -7.42
CA ILE A 85 5.75 5.76 -6.35
C ILE A 85 5.03 7.05 -5.97
N VAL A 86 4.57 7.84 -6.95
CA VAL A 86 3.83 9.08 -6.69
C VAL A 86 2.53 8.80 -5.94
N PHE A 87 1.78 7.77 -6.32
CA PHE A 87 0.55 7.38 -5.63
C PHE A 87 0.80 7.03 -4.16
N PHE A 88 1.79 6.18 -3.87
CA PHE A 88 2.11 5.84 -2.49
C PHE A 88 2.68 7.03 -1.70
N ALA A 89 3.44 7.92 -2.34
CA ALA A 89 3.91 9.16 -1.72
C ALA A 89 2.73 10.05 -1.31
N LEU A 90 1.71 10.19 -2.16
CA LEU A 90 0.49 10.95 -1.84
C LEU A 90 -0.32 10.29 -0.71
N VAL A 91 -0.45 8.96 -0.72
CA VAL A 91 -1.11 8.22 0.36
C VAL A 91 -0.41 8.48 1.70
N MET A 92 0.92 8.34 1.73
CA MET A 92 1.73 8.65 2.91
C MET A 92 1.57 10.11 3.33
N PHE A 93 1.53 11.04 2.37
CA PHE A 93 1.34 12.46 2.64
C PHE A 93 -0.03 12.78 3.26
N ILE A 94 -1.11 12.16 2.78
CA ILE A 94 -2.46 12.32 3.34
C ILE A 94 -2.52 11.79 4.76
N PHE A 95 -1.99 10.59 5.01
CA PHE A 95 -1.94 10.04 6.38
C PHE A 95 -1.09 10.89 7.31
N TRP A 96 0.01 11.45 6.81
CA TRP A 96 0.84 12.39 7.56
C TRP A 96 0.07 13.67 7.91
N LEU A 97 -0.69 14.24 6.96
CA LEU A 97 -1.52 15.42 7.21
C LEU A 97 -2.66 15.14 8.20
N GLY A 98 -3.28 13.95 8.13
CA GLY A 98 -4.27 13.48 9.09
C GLY A 98 -3.72 13.39 10.52
N GLY A 99 -2.52 12.80 10.69
CA GLY A 99 -1.87 12.73 12.00
C GLY A 99 -1.42 14.09 12.54
N LEU A 100 -1.12 15.05 11.66
CA LEU A 100 -0.88 16.45 12.07
C LEU A 100 -2.17 17.16 12.50
N SER A 101 -3.30 16.85 11.86
CA SER A 101 -4.61 17.37 12.26
C SER A 101 -5.01 16.90 13.66
N GLU A 102 -4.73 15.65 14.02
CA GLU A 102 -4.96 15.12 15.37
C GLU A 102 -4.09 15.83 16.41
N LYS A 103 -2.80 16.04 16.11
CA LYS A 103 -1.89 16.80 16.99
C LYS A 103 -2.34 18.26 17.20
N GLY A 104 -2.90 18.90 16.17
CA GLY A 104 -3.47 20.24 16.26
C GLY A 104 -4.77 20.27 17.09
N ALA A 105 -5.59 19.23 16.99
CA ALA A 105 -6.82 19.09 17.77
C ALA A 105 -6.52 18.81 19.26
N GLU A 106 -5.51 18.00 19.58
CA GLU A 106 -5.03 17.81 20.95
C GLU A 106 -4.51 19.13 21.54
N ALA A 107 -3.70 19.89 20.78
CA ALA A 107 -3.23 21.21 21.21
C ALA A 107 -4.37 22.22 21.45
N GLY A 108 -5.45 22.15 20.67
CA GLY A 108 -6.67 22.96 20.88
C GLY A 108 -7.54 22.50 22.05
N ALA A 109 -7.64 21.19 22.29
CA ALA A 109 -8.38 20.60 23.40
C ALA A 109 -7.72 20.93 24.76
N HIS A 110 -6.38 20.96 24.81
CA HIS A 110 -5.63 21.40 25.99
C HIS A 110 -5.73 22.91 26.25
N ALA A 111 -6.06 23.73 25.26
CA ALA A 111 -6.31 25.16 25.42
C ALA A 111 -7.72 25.47 25.96
N HIS A 112 -8.70 24.60 25.72
CA HIS A 112 -10.09 24.82 26.13
C HIS A 112 -10.48 24.17 27.47
N ALA A 113 -9.63 23.31 28.03
CA ALA A 113 -9.77 22.73 29.36
C ALA A 113 -9.08 23.61 30.43
N ALA A 114 -9.54 24.85 30.57
CA ALA A 114 -9.23 25.62 31.79
C ALA A 114 -9.92 24.93 32.98
N PRO A 115 -9.22 24.68 34.10
CA PRO A 115 -9.78 23.93 35.21
C PRO A 115 -10.85 24.77 35.90
N VAL A 116 -12.13 24.36 35.79
CA VAL A 116 -13.15 24.81 36.74
C VAL A 116 -12.80 24.17 38.08
N ILE A 117 -12.13 24.96 38.91
CA ILE A 117 -12.00 24.74 40.34
C ILE A 117 -13.41 24.86 40.93
N ALA A 118 -14.00 23.72 41.29
CA ALA A 118 -15.10 23.65 42.25
C ALA A 118 -14.54 23.03 43.53
N GLY A 119 -14.27 23.88 44.51
CA GLY A 119 -13.70 23.51 45.80
C GLY A 119 -14.73 22.92 46.78
N GLY A 120 -14.22 22.02 47.62
CA GLY A 120 -14.53 21.90 49.06
C GLY A 120 -15.87 21.31 49.50
N SER A 121 -15.84 20.17 50.22
CA SER A 121 -15.86 20.13 51.71
C SER A 121 -16.32 18.77 52.27
N GLY A 122 -15.57 18.21 53.24
CA GLY A 122 -15.99 17.20 54.24
C GLY A 122 -16.25 15.78 53.71
N GLU A 123 -16.07 14.68 54.43
CA GLU A 123 -15.79 14.40 55.83
C GLU A 123 -15.43 12.90 55.90
N SER A 124 -14.52 12.55 56.81
CA SER A 124 -14.14 11.18 57.17
C SER A 124 -15.31 10.27 57.58
N ARG A 125 -15.33 9.02 57.11
CA ARG A 125 -15.44 7.78 57.91
C ARG A 125 -15.43 6.53 57.04
#